data_AF-A0A258BJR0-F1
#
_entry.id   AF-A0A258BJR0-F1
#
_cell.length_a   1.000
_cell.length_b   1.000
_cell.length_c   1.000
_cell.angle_alpha   90.00
_cell.angle_beta   90.00
_cell.angle_gamma   90.00
#
_symmetry.space_group_name_H-M   'P 1'
#
loop_
_entity.id
_entity.type
_entity.pdbx_description
1 polymer ?
#
loop_
_entity_poly.entity_id
_entity_poly.type
_entity_poly.pdbx_seq_one_letter_code
_entity_poly.pdbx_strand_id
1 'polypeptide(L)' 'MESYFLWSGYVDLGGPNNFGLPENISLRFNVDNIFDEDTLAFTFTTTGTGVASYRPLNPRTAQVTLTARF' A
#
# COMPACT_ATOMS: atom_id res chain seq x y z
N MET A 1 -7.54 0.86 -21.44
CA MET A 1 -6.73 0.41 -20.29
C MET A 1 -6.88 -1.08 -20.19
N GLU A 2 -5.77 -1.80 -20.11
CA GLU A 2 -5.82 -3.22 -19.79
C GLU A 2 -6.25 -3.40 -18.33
N SER A 3 -6.97 -4.49 -18.05
CA SER A 3 -7.35 -4.85 -16.70
C SER A 3 -6.13 -5.40 -15.96
N TYR A 4 -5.86 -4.89 -14.77
CA TYR A 4 -4.76 -5.33 -13.91
C TYR A 4 -5.28 -5.70 -12.51
N PHE A 5 -4.47 -6.46 -11.77
CA PHE A 5 -4.69 -6.72 -10.35
C PHE A 5 -3.65 -5.96 -9.53
N LEU A 6 -4.12 -5.22 -8.53
CA LEU A 6 -3.25 -4.61 -7.53
C LEU A 6 -3.30 -5.42 -6.25
N TRP A 7 -2.14 -5.88 -5.78
CA TRP A 7 -2.02 -6.69 -4.58
C TRP A 7 -1.36 -5.89 -3.48
N SER A 8 -2.02 -5.84 -2.33
CA SER A 8 -1.50 -5.26 -1.10
C SER A 8 -1.65 -6.24 0.04
N GLY A 9 -0.75 -6.18 1.00
CA GLY A 9 -0.73 -7.11 2.12
C GLY A 9 -0.05 -6.49 3.34
N TYR A 10 -0.36 -7.07 4.49
CA TYR A 10 0.26 -6.68 5.74
C TYR A 10 0.46 -7.88 6.66
N VAL A 11 1.38 -7.73 7.61
CA VAL A 11 1.57 -8.65 8.71
C VAL A 11 1.70 -7.88 10.01
N ASP A 12 1.04 -8.40 11.04
CA ASP A 12 1.08 -7.90 12.41
C ASP A 12 1.85 -8.83 13.32
N LEU A 13 2.68 -8.25 14.18
CA LEU A 13 3.41 -8.94 15.23
C LEU A 13 3.18 -8.23 16.57
N GLY A 14 2.89 -8.98 17.63
CA GLY A 14 2.61 -8.43 18.97
C GLY A 14 1.13 -8.07 19.19
N GLY A 15 0.85 -7.19 20.16
CA GLY A 15 -0.51 -6.97 20.68
C GLY A 15 -0.97 -8.10 21.62
N PRO A 16 -2.27 -8.27 21.89
CA PRO A 16 -2.76 -9.39 22.70
C PRO A 16 -2.34 -10.72 22.06
N ASN A 17 -1.43 -11.47 22.71
CA ASN A 17 -0.77 -12.61 22.07
C ASN A 17 -0.35 -13.68 23.08
N ASN A 18 -0.38 -14.95 22.65
CA ASN A 18 0.09 -16.09 23.44
C ASN A 18 1.53 -16.51 23.09
N PHE A 19 2.29 -15.65 22.41
CA PHE A 19 3.64 -15.95 21.90
C PHE A 19 4.77 -15.48 22.84
N GLY A 20 4.43 -14.91 24.00
CA GLY A 20 5.39 -14.39 24.98
C GLY A 20 6.01 -13.03 24.60
N LEU A 21 5.46 -12.35 23.58
CA LEU A 21 5.86 -10.99 23.23
C LEU A 21 5.12 -9.98 24.12
N PRO A 22 5.73 -8.82 24.46
CA PRO A 22 5.07 -7.78 25.25
C PRO A 22 3.76 -7.33 24.59
N GLU A 23 2.63 -7.53 25.27
CA GLU A 23 1.29 -7.24 24.70
C GLU A 23 1.04 -5.74 24.47
N ASN A 24 1.81 -4.89 25.16
CA ASN A 24 1.76 -3.44 25.04
C ASN A 24 2.52 -2.91 23.81
N ILE A 25 3.22 -3.77 23.07
CA ILE A 25 3.95 -3.41 21.85
C ILE A 25 3.35 -4.17 20.66
N SER A 26 3.12 -3.47 19.55
CA SER A 26 2.76 -4.10 18.27
C SER A 26 3.52 -3.48 17.12
N LEU A 27 3.84 -4.31 16.12
CA LEU A 27 4.55 -3.96 14.91
C LEU A 27 3.71 -4.38 13.71
N ARG A 28 3.44 -3.46 12.78
CA ARG A 28 2.77 -3.75 11.51
C ARG A 28 3.71 -3.45 10.35
N PHE A 29 3.83 -4.40 9.45
CA PHE A 29 4.46 -4.20 8.14
C PHE A 29 3.39 -4.22 7.07
N ASN A 30 3.36 -3.21 6.21
CA ASN A 30 2.47 -3.12 5.06
C ASN A 30 3.32 -3.06 3.80
N VAL A 31 2.87 -3.73 2.74
CA VAL A 31 3.43 -3.63 1.39
C VAL A 31 2.28 -3.42 0.42
N ASP A 32 2.35 -2.35 -0.34
CA ASP A 32 1.42 -2.03 -1.42
C ASP A 32 2.08 -2.23 -2.77
N ASN A 33 1.26 -2.57 -3.77
CA ASN A 33 1.73 -2.93 -5.11
C ASN A 33 2.81 -4.04 -5.07
N ILE A 34 2.46 -5.17 -4.44
CA ILE A 34 3.38 -6.30 -4.15
C ILE A 34 4.08 -6.83 -5.41
N PHE A 35 3.46 -6.72 -6.59
CA PHE A 35 4.07 -7.16 -7.85
C PHE A 35 4.65 -6.03 -8.69
N ASP A 36 4.65 -4.79 -8.19
CA ASP A 36 5.16 -3.60 -8.87
C ASP A 36 4.55 -3.40 -10.26
N GLU A 37 3.21 -3.41 -10.30
CA GLU A 37 2.44 -3.15 -11.52
C GLU A 37 2.67 -1.72 -12.02
N ASP A 38 3.07 -1.58 -13.28
CA ASP A 38 3.28 -0.30 -13.96
C ASP A 38 2.02 0.10 -14.73
N THR A 39 1.20 0.93 -14.09
CA THR A 39 -0.09 1.38 -14.63
C THR A 39 -0.40 2.80 -14.17
N LEU A 40 -1.48 3.39 -14.70
CA LEU A 40 -1.90 4.73 -14.33
C LEU A 40 -2.94 4.67 -13.20
N ALA A 41 -2.71 5.43 -12.13
CA ALA A 41 -3.72 5.63 -11.08
C ALA A 41 -4.91 6.46 -11.57
N PHE A 42 -4.66 7.44 -12.45
CA PHE A 42 -5.71 8.30 -12.99
C PHE A 42 -5.34 8.84 -14.37
N THR A 43 -6.34 9.00 -15.24
CA THR A 43 -6.21 9.70 -16.52
C THR A 43 -7.29 10.76 -16.64
N PHE A 44 -6.91 12.00 -16.97
CA PHE A 44 -7.82 13.08 -17.33
C PHE A 44 -7.93 13.12 -18.85
N THR A 45 -9.02 12.57 -19.39
CA THR A 45 -9.37 12.75 -20.79
C THR A 45 -10.02 14.12 -20.97
N THR A 46 -9.33 15.07 -21.60
CA THR A 46 -9.98 16.31 -22.02
C THR A 46 -10.89 15.99 -23.21
N THR A 47 -12.19 16.30 -23.11
CA THR A 47 -13.08 16.35 -24.27
C THR A 47 -12.73 17.60 -25.09
N GLY A 48 -11.66 17.53 -25.90
CA GLY A 48 -11.15 18.66 -26.71
C GLY A 48 -9.69 18.50 -27.13
N THR A 49 -9.11 19.52 -27.77
CA THR A 49 -7.73 19.58 -28.31
C THR A 49 -6.61 19.71 -27.25
N GLY A 50 -6.92 19.48 -25.98
CA GLY A 50 -5.96 19.56 -24.87
C GLY A 50 -5.07 18.31 -24.77
N VAL A 51 -3.86 18.48 -24.23
CA VAL A 51 -2.97 17.35 -23.94
C VAL A 51 -3.56 16.58 -22.76
N ALA A 52 -3.73 15.26 -22.90
CA ALA A 52 -4.20 14.41 -21.81
C ALA A 52 -3.19 14.41 -20.65
N SER A 53 -3.68 14.62 -19.44
CA SER A 53 -2.87 14.56 -18.21
C SER A 53 -3.11 13.23 -17.52
N TYR A 54 -2.04 12.56 -17.08
CA TYR A 54 -2.13 11.29 -16.37
C TYR A 54 -1.26 11.29 -15.12
N ARG A 55 -1.65 10.47 -14.15
CA ARG A 55 -0.86 10.21 -12.94
C ARG A 55 -0.53 8.72 -12.87
N PRO A 56 0.76 8.35 -12.84
CA PRO A 56 1.16 6.96 -12.64
C PRO A 56 0.71 6.47 -11.27
N LEU A 57 0.48 5.17 -11.17
CA LEU A 57 0.34 4.49 -9.89
C LEU A 57 1.64 4.61 -9.10
N ASN A 58 1.53 4.62 -7.77
CA ASN A 58 2.71 4.55 -6.94
C ASN A 58 3.47 3.23 -7.23
N PRO A 59 4.81 3.29 -7.39
CA PRO A 59 5.64 2.09 -7.36
C PRO A 59 5.44 1.32 -6.05
N ARG A 60 5.95 0.09 -5.97
CA ARG A 60 5.91 -0.70 -4.73
C ARG A 60 6.36 0.11 -3.52
N THR A 61 5.48 0.21 -2.52
CA THR A 61 5.78 0.89 -1.26
C THR A 61 5.74 -0.07 -0.09
N ALA A 62 6.63 0.14 0.88
CA ALA A 62 6.63 -0.57 2.15
C ALA A 62 6.54 0.43 3.30
N GLN A 63 5.77 0.08 4.33
CA GLN A 63 5.61 0.88 5.53
C GLN A 63 5.74 -0.01 6.76
N VAL A 64 6.47 0.48 7.76
CA VAL A 64 6.56 -0.14 9.09
C VAL A 64 5.93 0.79 10.11
N THR A 65 5.17 0.24 11.05
CA THR A 65 4.56 1.00 12.14
C THR A 65 4.78 0.28 13.45
N LEU A 66 5.40 0.97 14.41
CA LEU A 66 5.59 0.53 15.78
C LEU A 66 4.58 1.26 16.67
N THR A 67 3.88 0.53 17.54
CA THR A 67 2.93 1.09 18.49
C THR A 67 3.28 0.60 19.89
N ALA A 68 3.32 1.53 20.85
CA ALA A 68 3.49 1.25 22.27
C ALA A 68 2.29 1.82 23.05
N ARG A 69 1.76 1.04 24.00
CA ARG A 69 0.67 1.43 24.89
C ARG A 69 1.21 1.55 26.32
N PHE A 70 0.76 2.57 27.04
CA PHE A 70 1.18 2.92 28.40
C PHE A 70 -0.03 3.01 29.33
#